data_AF-A0A4Q3WRW3-F1
#
_entry.id   AF-A0A4Q3WRW3-F1
#
_cell.length_a   1.000
_cell.length_b   1.000
_cell.length_c   1.000
_cell.angle_alpha   90.00
_cell.angle_beta   90.00
_cell.angle_gamma   90.00
#
_symmetry.space_group_name_H-M   'P 1'
#
loop_
_entity.id
_entity.type
_entity.pdbx_description
1 polymer ?
#
loop_
_entity_poly.entity_id
_entity_poly.type
_entity_poly.pdbx_seq_one_letter_code
_entity_poly.pdbx_strand_id
1 'polypeptide(L)' 'MNVNAYAAQSATSPIAPISIDRRDARPDDVEIEILFCG' A
#
# COMPACT_ATOMS: atom_id res chain seq x y z
N MET A 1 1.61 4.32 -10.21
CA MET A 1 1.62 5.37 -9.17
C MET A 1 2.41 4.85 -7.97
N ASN A 2 3.46 5.56 -7.52
CA ASN A 2 4.26 5.17 -6.35
C ASN A 2 3.55 5.63 -5.07
N VAL A 3 3.21 4.69 -4.19
CA VAL A 3 2.41 4.92 -2.97
C VAL A 3 3.18 4.44 -1.74
N ASN A 4 3.16 5.23 -0.67
CA ASN A 4 3.73 4.86 0.62
C ASN A 4 2.89 3.78 1.29
N ALA A 5 3.55 2.75 1.78
CA ALA A 5 2.94 1.60 2.46
C ALA A 5 3.84 1.11 3.60
N TYR A 6 3.35 0.12 4.33
CA TYR A 6 4.08 -0.57 5.39
C TYR A 6 4.00 -2.08 5.17
N ALA A 7 5.12 -2.78 5.25
CA ALA A 7 5.18 -4.23 5.09
C ALA A 7 6.35 -4.85 5.88
N ALA A 8 6.25 -6.16 6.16
CA ALA A 8 7.38 -6.95 6.62
C ALA A 8 8.19 -7.46 5.42
N GLN A 9 9.51 -7.26 5.43
CA GLN A 9 10.39 -7.65 4.32
C GLN A 9 10.81 -9.13 4.35
N SER A 10 10.57 -9.81 5.48
CA SER A 10 10.80 -11.24 5.65
C SER A 10 9.85 -11.77 6.72
N ALA A 11 9.80 -13.09 6.87
CA ALA A 11 8.93 -13.76 7.84
C ALA A 11 9.19 -13.34 9.31
N THR A 12 10.37 -12.80 9.63
CA THR A 12 10.76 -12.43 10.99
C THR A 12 11.09 -10.96 11.15
N SER A 13 11.06 -10.17 10.07
CA SER A 13 11.33 -8.74 10.13
C SER A 13 10.13 -7.97 10.69
N PRO A 14 10.37 -6.91 11.49
CA PRO A 14 9.29 -5.99 11.85
C PRO A 14 8.73 -5.30 10.61
N ILE A 15 7.51 -4.78 10.74
CA ILE A 15 6.89 -3.95 9.71
C ILE A 15 7.66 -2.63 9.60
N ALA A 16 7.99 -2.23 8.38
CA ALA A 16 8.69 -0.99 8.08
C ALA A 16 8.11 -0.30 6.82
N PRO A 17 8.38 1.00 6.61
CA PRO A 17 7.94 1.72 5.42
C PRO A 17 8.48 1.09 4.13
N ILE A 18 7.64 1.06 3.09
CA ILE A 18 7.98 0.62 1.73
C ILE A 18 7.20 1.46 0.71
N SER A 19 7.77 1.62 -0.49
CA SER A 19 7.06 2.16 -1.65
C SER A 19 6.57 1.02 -2.52
N ILE A 20 5.31 1.10 -2.96
CA ILE A 20 4.71 0.15 -3.89
C ILE A 20 4.13 0.86 -5.10
N ASP A 21 4.11 0.18 -6.23
CA ASP A 21 3.39 0.66 -7.41
C ASP A 21 1.95 0.15 -7.40
N ARG A 22 1.01 1.09 -7.45
CA ARG A 22 -0.40 0.81 -7.73
C ARG A 22 -0.69 1.13 -9.19
N ARG A 23 -1.50 0.28 -9.81
CA ARG A 23 -2.07 0.54 -11.14
C ARG A 23 -3.07 1.68 -11.07
N ASP A 24 -3.30 2.33 -12.20
CA ASP A 24 -4.35 3.32 -12.32
C ASP A 24 -5.74 2.66 -12.18
N ALA A 25 -6.70 3.41 -11.66
CA ALA A 25 -8.08 2.96 -11.53
C ALA A 25 -8.71 2.79 -12.92
N ARG A 26 -9.28 1.61 -13.18
CA ARG A 26 -10.11 1.36 -14.37
C ARG A 26 -11.56 1.75 -14.04
N PRO A 27 -12.48 1.76 -15.03
CA PRO A 27 -13.84 2.25 -14.82
C PRO A 27 -14.64 1.55 -13.71
N ASP A 28 -14.28 0.31 -13.37
CA ASP A 28 -14.91 -0.53 -12.36
C ASP A 28 -14.15 -0.57 -11.01
N ASP A 29 -13.02 0.12 -10.91
CA ASP A 29 -12.21 0.15 -9.70
C ASP A 29 -12.50 1.37 -8.84
N VAL A 30 -12.18 1.24 -7.55
CA VAL A 30 -12.29 2.33 -6.58
C VAL A 30 -10.92 2.58 -5.96
N GLU A 31 -10.45 3.82 -6.05
CA GLU A 31 -9.29 4.31 -5.31
C GLU A 31 -9.76 4.92 -3.98
N ILE A 32 -9.05 4.61 -2.90
CA ILE A 32 -9.44 5.00 -1.54
C ILE A 32 -8.24 5.64 -0.85
N GLU A 33 -8.45 6.85 -0.32
CA GLU A 33 -7.54 7.44 0.65
C GLU A 33 -7.78 6.81 2.03
N ILE A 34 -6.78 6.10 2.54
CA ILE A 34 -6.88 5.43 3.84
C ILE A 34 -6.61 6.45 4.93
N LEU A 35 -7.65 6.96 5.57
CA LEU A 35 -7.53 7.88 6.71
C LEU A 35 -7.07 7.14 7.98
N PHE A 36 -7.63 5.95 8.22
CA PHE A 36 -7.35 5.12 9.39
C PHE A 36 -7.45 3.63 9.01
N CYS A 37 -6.56 2.82 9.58
CA CYS A 37 -6.58 1.36 9.49
C CYS A 37 -6.16 0.82 10.87
N GLY A 38 -7.08 0.10 11.51
CA GLY A 38 -6.90 -0.44 12.87
C GLY A 38 -6.13 -1.75 12.91
#